data_AF-A0A9W5V7Y5-F1
#
_entry.id   AF-A0A9W5V7Y5-F1
#
_cell.length_a   1.000
_cell.length_b   1.000
_cell.length_c   1.000
_cell.angle_alpha   90.00
_cell.angle_beta   90.00
_cell.angle_gamma   90.00
#
_symmetry.space_group_name_H-M   'P 1'
#
loop_
_entity.id
_entity.type
_entity.pdbx_description
1 polymer ?
#
loop_
_entity_poly.entity_id
_entity_poly.type
_entity_poly.pdbx_seq_one_letter_code
_entity_poly.pdbx_strand_id
1 'polypeptide(L)'
;MRKIMEVMIDLNTFADGALAERFHQEFERVMENMADLNTDPKKARKIVLTLSFAGDKKRDVWNCQVQATSKLAPTEAVESKILLDMDQNGNLVGQELASGIQGQFYMDLQGDVKTDVGQPVEEVEEKEQNQAAEKQTVVIDYMKSKSN
;
A
#
# COMPACT_ATOMS: atom_id res chain seq x y z
N MET A 1 45.67 31.56 -23.46
CA MET A 1 44.85 30.91 -22.42
C MET A 1 43.53 31.66 -22.32
N ARG A 2 42.39 31.00 -22.53
CA ARG A 2 41.07 31.64 -22.35
C ARG A 2 40.87 31.89 -20.86
N LYS A 3 40.70 33.16 -20.49
CA LYS A 3 40.26 33.59 -19.17
C LYS A 3 38.89 32.94 -18.94
N ILE A 4 38.84 31.92 -18.10
CA ILE A 4 37.58 31.37 -17.61
C ILE A 4 36.90 32.53 -16.89
N MET A 5 35.70 32.92 -17.33
CA MET A 5 34.90 33.91 -16.62
C MET A 5 34.69 33.37 -15.20
N GLU A 6 35.07 34.16 -14.20
CA GLU A 6 34.63 33.93 -12.83
C GLU A 6 33.12 34.16 -12.80
N VAL A 7 32.38 33.06 -12.95
CA VAL A 7 30.93 33.06 -12.79
C VAL A 7 30.67 32.87 -11.30
N MET A 8 30.39 33.97 -10.61
CA MET A 8 29.95 33.96 -9.22
C MET A 8 28.44 33.77 -9.21
N ILE A 9 27.98 32.51 -9.18
CA ILE A 9 26.57 32.18 -8.96
C ILE A 9 26.36 31.99 -7.46
N ASP A 10 25.44 32.77 -6.89
CA ASP A 10 24.90 32.51 -5.56
C ASP A 10 23.62 31.68 -5.69
N LEU A 11 23.61 30.51 -5.05
CA LEU A 11 22.49 29.58 -5.06
C LEU A 11 21.24 30.14 -4.38
N ASN A 12 21.39 31.07 -3.44
CA ASN A 12 20.27 31.69 -2.73
C ASN A 12 19.54 32.72 -3.59
N THR A 13 20.24 33.38 -4.51
CA THR A 13 19.65 34.37 -5.43
C THR A 13 19.40 33.79 -6.82
N PHE A 14 19.82 32.55 -7.08
CA PHE A 14 19.69 31.92 -8.38
C PHE A 14 18.23 31.65 -8.73
N ALA A 15 17.85 31.93 -9.99
CA ALA A 15 16.47 31.83 -10.47
C ALA A 15 15.48 32.56 -9.54
N ASP A 16 15.80 33.80 -9.17
CA ASP A 16 15.02 34.64 -8.24
C ASP A 16 14.77 33.99 -6.87
N GLY A 17 15.70 33.13 -6.43
CA GLY A 17 15.61 32.39 -5.17
C GLY A 17 14.74 31.14 -5.23
N ALA A 18 14.15 30.83 -6.39
CA ALA A 18 13.32 29.63 -6.57
C ALA A 18 14.09 28.34 -6.30
N LEU A 19 15.41 28.31 -6.56
CA LEU A 19 16.24 27.14 -6.27
C LEU A 19 16.29 26.82 -4.78
N ALA A 20 16.55 27.85 -3.95
CA ALA A 20 16.59 27.71 -2.50
C ALA A 20 15.21 27.34 -1.95
N GLU A 21 14.14 27.97 -2.46
CA GLU A 21 12.76 27.66 -2.05
C GLU A 21 12.38 26.20 -2.35
N ARG A 22 12.68 25.70 -3.55
CA ARG A 22 12.39 24.31 -3.93
C ARG A 22 13.18 23.31 -3.10
N PHE A 23 14.43 23.61 -2.78
CA PHE A 23 15.21 22.78 -1.86
C PHE A 23 14.61 22.79 -0.46
N HIS A 24 14.23 23.97 0.05
CA HIS A 24 13.66 24.10 1.39
C HIS A 24 12.37 23.29 1.54
N GLN A 25 11.47 23.34 0.56
CA GLN A 25 10.23 22.54 0.54
C GLN A 25 10.51 21.03 0.64
N GLU A 26 11.48 20.52 -0.13
CA GLU A 26 11.83 19.10 -0.07
C GLU A 26 12.59 18.73 1.21
N PHE A 27 13.33 19.69 1.78
CA PHE A 27 14.01 19.51 3.06
C PHE A 27 13.02 19.37 4.21
N GLU A 28 11.98 20.21 4.27
CA GLU A 28 10.91 20.09 5.26
C GLU A 28 10.23 18.72 5.17
N ARG A 29 9.89 18.25 3.97
CA ARG A 29 9.31 16.90 3.76
C ARG A 29 10.19 15.77 4.27
N VAL A 30 11.50 15.86 4.05
CA VAL A 30 12.45 14.87 4.57
C VAL A 30 12.51 14.91 6.09
N MET A 31 12.46 16.11 6.68
CA MET A 31 12.47 16.28 8.14
C MET A 31 11.19 15.73 8.79
N GLU A 32 10.02 16.04 8.22
CA GLU A 32 8.74 15.48 8.65
C GLU A 32 8.75 13.95 8.57
N ASN A 33 9.21 13.40 7.44
CA ASN A 33 9.32 11.96 7.27
C ASN A 33 10.37 11.33 8.20
N MET A 34 11.38 12.06 8.65
CA MET A 34 12.36 11.56 9.62
C MET A 34 11.83 11.58 11.06
N ALA A 35 10.91 12.51 11.36
CA ALA A 35 10.24 12.59 12.65
C ALA A 35 9.08 11.58 12.81
N ASP A 36 8.60 10.99 11.71
CA ASP A 36 7.54 9.98 11.73
C ASP A 36 8.03 8.65 12.31
N LEU A 37 7.46 8.26 13.46
CA LEU A 37 7.73 7.00 14.17
C LEU A 37 7.31 5.76 13.38
N ASN A 38 6.43 5.90 12.39
CA ASN A 38 5.97 4.79 11.55
C ASN A 38 6.90 4.56 10.34
N THR A 39 8.08 5.18 10.31
CA THR A 39 9.06 5.01 9.23
C THR A 39 10.40 4.56 9.79
N ASP A 40 11.12 3.75 9.02
CA ASP A 40 12.43 3.25 9.47
C ASP A 40 13.45 4.41 9.62
N PRO A 41 14.00 4.64 10.82
CA PRO A 41 14.94 5.74 11.07
C PRO A 41 16.31 5.52 10.40
N LYS A 42 16.67 4.29 10.05
CA LYS A 42 17.95 3.95 9.42
C LYS A 42 17.89 4.03 7.90
N LYS A 43 16.70 4.04 7.29
CA LYS A 43 16.57 4.16 5.83
C LYS A 43 16.98 5.56 5.37
N ALA A 44 17.87 5.59 4.38
CA ALA A 44 18.36 6.84 3.80
C ALA A 44 17.26 7.55 3.00
N ARG A 45 17.04 8.82 3.34
CA ARG A 45 16.21 9.76 2.58
C ARG A 45 17.12 10.58 1.67
N LYS A 46 16.64 10.93 0.48
CA LYS A 46 17.45 11.65 -0.53
C LYS A 46 16.67 12.83 -1.10
N ILE A 47 17.36 13.93 -1.33
CA ILE A 47 16.85 15.07 -2.11
C ILE A 47 17.70 15.16 -3.37
N VAL A 48 17.06 15.30 -4.52
CA VAL A 48 17.68 15.42 -5.83
C VAL A 48 17.25 16.75 -6.43
N LEU A 49 18.22 17.62 -6.69
CA LEU A 49 18.02 18.87 -7.38
C LEU A 49 18.54 18.73 -8.81
N THR A 50 17.64 18.92 -9.78
CA THR A 50 17.93 18.82 -11.21
C THR A 50 17.84 20.20 -11.83
N LEU A 51 18.93 20.64 -12.47
CA LEU A 51 18.97 21.85 -13.28
C LEU A 51 19.13 21.46 -14.76
N SER A 52 18.13 21.80 -15.57
CA SER A 52 18.11 21.52 -17.00
C SER A 52 18.34 22.81 -17.78
N PHE A 53 19.37 22.82 -18.63
CA PHE A 53 19.72 23.98 -19.45
C PHE A 53 19.43 23.69 -20.92
N ALA A 54 18.71 24.60 -21.58
CA ALA A 54 18.43 24.53 -23.01
C ALA A 54 18.79 25.88 -23.65
N GLY A 55 19.69 25.88 -24.63
CA GLY A 55 20.11 27.08 -25.36
C GLY A 55 19.77 27.00 -26.85
N ASP A 56 19.73 28.15 -27.52
CA ASP A 56 19.53 28.23 -28.97
C ASP A 56 20.87 28.22 -29.74
N LYS A 57 20.82 28.04 -31.07
CA LYS A 57 21.97 28.00 -31.99
C LYS A 57 22.86 29.25 -31.91
N LYS A 58 22.28 30.41 -31.59
CA LYS A 58 23.02 31.66 -31.39
C LYS A 58 23.86 31.63 -30.10
N ARG A 59 23.49 30.78 -29.12
CA ARG A 59 24.16 30.58 -27.83
C ARG A 59 24.23 31.82 -26.92
N ASP A 60 23.42 32.84 -27.19
CA ASP A 60 23.38 34.10 -26.44
C ASP A 60 22.43 34.04 -25.23
N VAL A 61 21.40 33.21 -25.28
CA VAL A 61 20.38 33.05 -24.22
C VAL A 61 20.17 31.57 -23.95
N TRP A 62 20.22 31.19 -22.68
CA TRP A 62 19.93 29.84 -22.21
C TRP A 62 18.75 29.87 -21.24
N ASN A 63 17.82 28.94 -21.41
CA ASN A 63 16.75 28.67 -20.48
C ASN A 63 17.28 27.72 -19.40
N CYS A 64 17.01 28.03 -18.15
CA CYS A 64 17.30 27.16 -17.01
C CYS A 64 15.99 26.74 -16.34
N GLN A 65 15.81 25.44 -16.16
CA GLN A 65 14.72 24.87 -15.39
C GLN A 65 15.27 24.22 -14.12
N VAL A 66 14.68 24.53 -12.97
CA VAL A 66 15.05 23.96 -11.67
C VAL A 66 13.92 23.05 -11.19
N GLN A 67 14.27 21.82 -10.82
CA GLN A 67 13.35 20.83 -10.27
C GLN A 67 13.97 20.19 -9.02
N ALA A 68 13.19 20.05 -7.95
CA ALA A 68 13.58 19.31 -6.76
C ALA A 68 12.65 18.09 -6.59
N THR A 69 13.22 16.94 -6.24
CA THR A 69 12.46 15.73 -5.89
C THR A 69 13.07 15.06 -4.67
N SER A 70 12.25 14.51 -3.78
CA SER A 70 12.70 13.73 -2.63
C SER A 70 12.33 12.26 -2.74
N LYS A 71 13.20 11.41 -2.20
CA LYS A 71 12.94 9.99 -1.94
C LYS A 71 12.88 9.79 -0.43
N LEU A 72 11.66 9.63 0.06
CA LEU A 72 11.34 9.44 1.47
C LEU A 72 11.46 7.97 1.88
N ALA A 73 11.57 7.72 3.18
CA ALA A 73 11.45 6.36 3.70
C ALA A 73 9.98 5.92 3.63
N PRO A 74 9.70 4.70 3.14
CA PRO A 74 8.34 4.18 3.16
C PRO A 74 7.90 3.97 4.60
N THR A 75 6.60 4.15 4.84
CA THR A 75 5.94 3.71 6.07
C THR A 75 6.20 2.22 6.29
N GLU A 76 6.35 1.82 7.56
CA GLU A 76 6.49 0.42 7.94
C GLU A 76 5.34 -0.41 7.37
N ALA A 77 5.68 -1.57 6.82
CA ALA A 77 4.72 -2.45 6.20
C ALA A 77 3.89 -3.12 7.29
N VAL A 78 2.57 -2.94 7.24
CA VAL A 78 1.65 -3.75 8.03
C VAL A 78 1.41 -5.04 7.24
N GLU A 79 1.89 -6.16 7.78
CA GLU A 79 1.64 -7.47 7.19
C GLU A 79 0.26 -7.98 7.59
N SER A 80 -0.55 -8.35 6.61
CA SER A 80 -1.80 -9.10 6.82
C SER A 80 -1.77 -10.36 5.97
N LYS A 81 -2.29 -11.46 6.52
CA LYS A 81 -2.42 -12.74 5.82
C LYS A 81 -3.83 -12.81 5.24
N ILE A 82 -3.95 -13.14 3.96
CA ILE A 82 -5.23 -13.29 3.28
C ILE A 82 -5.42 -14.78 2.98
N LEU A 83 -6.53 -15.34 3.44
CA LEU A 83 -7.02 -16.66 3.07
C LEU A 83 -7.78 -16.54 1.74
N LEU A 84 -7.40 -17.38 0.77
CA LEU A 84 -8.05 -17.46 -0.53
C LEU A 84 -8.84 -18.76 -0.60
N ASP A 85 -10.11 -18.69 -1.01
CA ASP A 85 -10.99 -19.84 -1.21
C ASP A 85 -11.86 -19.66 -2.47
N MET A 86 -12.49 -20.73 -2.94
CA MET A 86 -13.47 -20.68 -4.03
C MET A 86 -14.89 -20.74 -3.47
N ASP A 87 -15.75 -19.83 -3.93
CA ASP A 87 -17.18 -19.89 -3.60
C ASP A 87 -17.87 -21.08 -4.30
N GLN A 88 -19.13 -21.34 -3.91
CA GLN A 88 -19.94 -22.41 -4.50
C GLN A 88 -20.25 -22.21 -6.00
N ASN A 89 -19.96 -21.03 -6.55
CA ASN A 89 -20.14 -20.66 -7.95
C ASN A 89 -18.83 -20.71 -8.76
N GLY A 90 -17.70 -21.09 -8.13
CA GLY A 90 -16.37 -21.16 -8.74
C GLY A 90 -15.65 -19.82 -8.84
N ASN A 91 -16.11 -18.78 -8.13
CA ASN A 91 -15.41 -17.49 -8.05
C ASN A 91 -14.37 -17.52 -6.94
N LEU A 92 -13.21 -16.90 -7.19
CA LEU A 92 -12.17 -16.74 -6.18
C LEU A 92 -12.57 -15.65 -5.18
N VAL A 93 -12.61 -16.00 -3.89
CA VAL A 93 -12.94 -15.10 -2.78
C VAL A 93 -11.75 -15.06 -1.82
N GLY A 94 -11.37 -13.86 -1.36
CA GLY A 94 -10.32 -13.67 -0.36
C GLY A 94 -10.86 -13.03 0.91
N GLN A 95 -10.45 -13.53 2.07
CA GLN A 95 -10.77 -12.96 3.38
C GLN A 95 -9.49 -12.83 4.22
N GLU A 96 -9.43 -11.82 5.08
CA GLU A 96 -8.31 -11.67 6.02
C GLU A 96 -8.29 -12.82 7.03
N LEU A 97 -7.11 -13.41 7.26
CA LEU A 97 -6.90 -14.51 8.20
C LEU A 97 -6.62 -13.94 9.58
N ALA A 98 -7.61 -14.02 10.46
CA ALA A 98 -7.55 -13.47 11.82
C ALA A 98 -6.84 -14.40 12.82
N SER A 99 -6.98 -15.72 12.66
CA SER A 99 -6.36 -16.69 13.58
C SER A 99 -4.86 -16.91 13.36
N GLY A 100 -4.33 -16.43 12.23
CA GLY A 100 -2.95 -16.66 11.79
C GLY A 100 -2.66 -18.03 11.17
N ILE A 101 -3.53 -19.04 11.38
CA ILE A 101 -3.45 -20.39 10.80
C ILE A 101 -4.81 -20.78 10.22
N GLN A 102 -4.82 -21.19 8.96
CA GLN A 102 -6.04 -21.63 8.27
C GLN A 102 -6.70 -22.81 9.00
N GLY A 103 -8.02 -22.73 9.20
CA GLY A 103 -8.83 -23.73 9.89
C GLY A 103 -8.70 -23.77 11.42
N GLN A 104 -7.95 -22.85 12.03
CA GLN A 104 -7.82 -22.77 13.48
C GLN A 104 -8.78 -21.73 14.08
N PHE A 105 -9.63 -22.16 15.02
CA PHE A 105 -10.41 -21.26 15.85
C PHE A 105 -9.50 -20.50 16.83
N TYR A 106 -9.84 -19.25 17.12
CA TYR A 106 -9.16 -18.44 18.13
C TYR A 106 -10.17 -17.80 19.08
N MET A 107 -9.73 -17.50 20.30
CA MET A 107 -10.49 -16.69 21.25
C MET A 107 -10.07 -15.23 21.10
N ASP A 108 -11.03 -14.34 20.95
CA ASP A 108 -10.76 -12.92 20.91
C ASP A 108 -10.54 -12.32 22.32
N LEU A 109 -10.28 -11.02 22.37
CA LEU A 109 -10.08 -10.27 23.63
C LEU A 109 -11.35 -10.17 24.49
N GLN A 110 -12.53 -10.45 23.92
CA GLN A 110 -13.81 -10.47 24.61
C GLN A 110 -14.12 -11.87 25.21
N GLY A 111 -13.38 -12.90 24.79
CA GLY A 111 -13.54 -14.28 25.23
C GLY A 111 -14.40 -15.13 24.29
N ASP A 112 -14.80 -14.59 23.14
CA ASP A 112 -15.63 -15.28 22.16
C ASP A 112 -14.77 -16.14 21.23
N VAL A 113 -15.24 -17.35 20.91
CA VAL A 113 -14.57 -18.25 19.96
C VAL A 113 -14.96 -17.85 18.55
N LYS A 114 -13.96 -17.53 17.72
CA LYS A 114 -14.11 -17.13 16.32
C LYS A 114 -13.38 -18.10 15.39
N THR A 115 -13.89 -18.20 14.17
CA THR A 115 -13.28 -18.93 13.05
C THR A 115 -11.98 -18.28 12.62
N ASP A 116 -11.24 -18.96 11.74
CA ASP A 116 -9.99 -18.47 11.17
C ASP A 116 -10.13 -17.15 10.39
N VAL A 117 -11.35 -16.82 9.92
CA VAL A 117 -11.73 -15.56 9.26
C VAL A 117 -12.40 -14.54 10.20
N GLY A 118 -12.48 -14.83 11.51
CA GLY A 118 -13.01 -13.89 12.51
C GLY A 118 -14.53 -13.87 12.67
N GLN A 119 -15.25 -14.83 12.08
CA GLN A 119 -16.69 -14.99 12.29
C GLN A 119 -16.95 -15.74 13.61
N PRO A 120 -17.98 -15.39 14.40
CA PRO A 120 -18.35 -16.18 15.58
C PRO A 120 -18.70 -17.62 15.19
N VAL A 121 -18.20 -18.61 15.96
CA VAL A 121 -18.43 -20.03 15.65
C VAL A 121 -19.93 -20.38 15.68
N GLU A 122 -20.67 -19.82 16.64
CA GLU A 122 -22.11 -20.07 16.81
C GLU A 122 -22.90 -19.73 15.53
N GLU A 123 -22.59 -18.60 14.89
CA GLU A 123 -23.27 -18.17 13.65
C GLU A 123 -22.93 -19.06 12.45
N VAL A 124 -21.72 -19.64 12.42
CA VAL A 124 -21.28 -20.54 11.33
C VAL A 124 -21.95 -21.90 11.51
N GLU A 125 -21.98 -22.44 12.73
CA GLU A 125 -22.67 -23.69 13.04
C GLU A 125 -24.17 -23.61 12.72
N GLU A 126 -24.84 -22.51 13.04
CA GLU A 126 -26.25 -22.30 12.68
C GLU A 126 -26.47 -22.26 11.17
N LYS A 127 -25.60 -21.60 10.41
CA LYS A 127 -25.67 -21.56 8.94
C LYS A 127 -25.44 -22.94 8.33
N GLU A 128 -24.47 -23.69 8.83
CA GLU A 128 -24.21 -25.06 8.38
C GLU A 128 -25.38 -26.00 8.69
N GLN A 129 -25.96 -25.90 9.89
CA GLN A 129 -27.14 -26.68 10.27
C GLN A 129 -28.36 -26.36 9.40
N ASN A 130 -28.63 -25.08 9.13
CA ASN A 130 -29.73 -24.66 8.27
C ASN A 130 -29.53 -25.14 6.81
N GLN A 131 -28.31 -25.04 6.26
CA GLN A 131 -27.99 -25.56 4.93
C GLN A 131 -28.05 -27.10 4.86
N ALA A 132 -27.66 -27.79 5.93
CA ALA A 132 -27.76 -29.25 6.03
C ALA A 132 -29.21 -29.71 6.11
N ALA A 133 -30.06 -29.00 6.86
CA ALA A 133 -31.50 -29.25 6.96
C ALA A 133 -32.21 -29.03 5.60
N GLU A 134 -31.88 -27.96 4.87
CA GLU A 134 -32.39 -27.74 3.52
C GLU A 134 -31.98 -28.87 2.55
N LYS A 135 -30.71 -29.31 2.57
CA LYS A 135 -30.25 -30.45 1.76
C LYS A 135 -30.94 -31.77 2.15
N GLN A 136 -31.27 -31.98 3.42
CA GLN A 136 -32.01 -33.16 3.90
C GLN A 136 -33.51 -33.14 3.52
N THR A 137 -34.13 -31.99 3.29
CA THR A 137 -35.52 -31.96 2.79
C THR A 137 -35.63 -32.37 1.32
N VAL A 138 -34.56 -32.26 0.54
CA VAL A 138 -34.48 -32.71 -0.86
C VAL A 138 -34.12 -34.20 -0.92
N VAL A 139 -34.84 -35.06 -0.19
CA VAL A 139 -34.75 -36.52 -0.38
C VAL A 139 -35.65 -36.89 -1.55
N ILE A 140 -35.03 -37.22 -2.70
CA ILE A 140 -35.73 -37.75 -3.86
C ILE A 140 -36.01 -39.24 -3.58
N ASP A 141 -37.28 -39.58 -3.39
CA ASP A 141 -37.73 -40.94 -3.08
C ASP A 141 -37.61 -41.85 -4.31
N TYR A 142 -36.47 -42.55 -4.43
CA TYR A 142 -36.16 -43.46 -5.54
C TYR A 142 -37.04 -44.73 -5.58
N MET A 143 -37.87 -44.97 -4.55
CA MET A 143 -38.80 -46.11 -4.50
C MET A 143 -40.12 -45.86 -5.23
N LYS A 144 -40.40 -44.62 -5.70
CA LYS A 144 -41.68 -44.29 -6.34
C LYS A 144 -41.70 -44.40 -7.87
N SER A 145 -40.57 -44.74 -8.51
CA SER A 145 -40.48 -44.81 -9.98
C SER A 145 -40.50 -46.25 -10.56
N LYS A 146 -41.16 -47.19 -9.90
CA LYS A 146 -41.57 -48.47 -10.51
C LYS A 146 -42.97 -48.87 -10.09
N SER A 147 -43.97 -48.22 -10.68
CA SER A 147 -45.31 -48.81 -10.84
C SER A 147 -46.10 -48.07 -11.92
N ASN A 148 -45.86 -48.45 -13.17
CA ASN A 148 -46.82 -48.72 -14.26
C ASN A 148 -46.14 -48.57 -15.62
#